data_AF-A0A7C6YFY8-F1
#
_entry.id   AF-A0A7C6YFY8-F1
#
_cell.length_a   1.000
_cell.length_b   1.000
_cell.length_c   1.000
_cell.angle_alpha   90.00
_cell.angle_beta   90.00
_cell.angle_gamma   90.00
#
_symmetry.space_group_name_H-M   'P 1'
#
loop_
_entity.id
_entity.type
_entity.pdbx_description
1 polymer ?
#
loop_
_entity_poly.entity_id
_entity_poly.type
_entity_poly.pdbx_seq_one_letter_code
_entity_poly.pdbx_strand_id
1 'polypeptide(L)'
;MNARFVFLAIFGLAWAACAHEIQTDWAYHAIGNHARATETVPGTSLTFLGNGANEIGDNDTVTLYVLTAHQFAGRMDEQIHVRWWDGARPHWIMGGWVSNIVLNTDNRFRDLPAEGEVKLDLWKIDIPPWITQPGDNFYAIQLKGCLQDQVEERFLLNRAGGDFTQTNNLGQIWSASEEFDGQDWTITITP
;
A
#
# COMPACT_ATOMS: atom_id res chain seq x y z
N MET A 1 -39.95 17.17 57.34
CA MET A 1 -40.08 16.28 56.17
C MET A 1 -39.94 17.12 54.92
N ASN A 2 -39.14 16.59 53.98
CA ASN A 2 -39.05 16.91 52.55
C ASN A 2 -38.16 18.07 52.08
N ALA A 3 -37.05 17.63 51.46
CA ALA A 3 -36.45 18.15 50.22
C ALA A 3 -35.54 19.39 50.36
N ARG A 4 -34.43 19.57 49.64
CA ARG A 4 -34.03 19.09 48.30
C ARG A 4 -32.49 19.00 48.24
N PHE A 5 -31.95 17.87 47.80
CA PHE A 5 -30.56 17.81 47.31
C PHE A 5 -30.54 18.33 45.88
N VAL A 6 -29.84 19.44 45.64
CA VAL A 6 -29.55 19.94 44.29
C VAL A 6 -28.37 19.14 43.76
N PHE A 7 -28.65 18.15 42.90
CA PHE A 7 -27.62 17.49 42.11
C PHE A 7 -27.21 18.41 40.96
N LEU A 8 -25.97 18.89 41.01
CA LEU A 8 -25.33 19.58 39.90
C LEU A 8 -24.93 18.52 38.87
N ALA A 9 -25.72 18.36 37.81
CA ALA A 9 -25.37 17.48 36.70
C ALA A 9 -24.32 18.17 35.83
N ILE A 10 -23.06 17.74 35.94
CA ILE A 10 -21.98 18.08 35.02
C ILE A 10 -22.28 17.38 33.70
N PHE A 11 -22.74 18.13 32.69
CA PHE A 11 -22.79 17.66 31.31
C PHE A 11 -21.35 17.55 30.78
N GLY A 12 -20.76 16.37 30.92
CA GLY A 12 -19.55 16.02 30.19
C GLY A 12 -19.91 15.83 28.71
N LEU A 13 -19.60 16.82 27.88
CA LEU A 13 -19.55 16.66 26.43
C LEU A 13 -18.40 15.68 26.14
N ALA A 14 -18.73 14.42 25.91
CA ALA A 14 -17.79 13.48 25.33
C ALA A 14 -17.50 13.96 23.90
N TRP A 15 -16.30 14.49 23.68
CA TRP A 15 -15.76 14.61 22.33
C TRP A 15 -15.71 13.20 21.74
N ALA A 16 -16.58 12.93 20.77
CA ALA A 16 -16.40 11.79 19.89
C ALA A 16 -15.06 11.98 19.19
N ALA A 17 -14.15 11.04 19.42
CA ALA A 17 -12.87 10.99 18.72
C ALA A 17 -13.13 10.98 17.21
N CYS A 18 -12.49 11.90 16.49
CA CYS A 18 -12.38 11.76 15.04
C CYS A 18 -11.78 10.38 14.75
N ALA A 19 -12.52 9.53 14.03
CA ALA A 19 -11.93 8.37 13.41
C ALA A 19 -10.86 8.89 12.45
N HIS A 20 -9.59 8.65 12.78
CA HIS A 20 -8.50 9.03 11.92
C HIS A 20 -8.52 8.07 10.74
N GLU A 21 -8.98 8.62 9.61
CA GLU A 21 -8.89 8.13 8.25
C GLU A 21 -7.54 7.44 8.02
N ILE A 22 -7.52 6.26 7.37
CA ILE A 22 -6.27 5.64 6.91
C ILE A 22 -5.42 6.71 6.18
N GLN A 23 -4.31 7.13 6.79
CA GLN A 23 -3.36 8.08 6.20
C GLN A 23 -2.27 7.28 5.46
N THR A 24 -2.51 7.01 4.17
CA THR A 24 -1.51 6.42 3.26
C THR A 24 -0.51 7.43 2.70
N ASP A 25 -0.29 8.55 3.41
CA ASP A 25 0.57 9.64 2.96
C ASP A 25 2.00 9.18 2.64
N TRP A 26 2.42 8.02 3.15
CA TRP A 26 3.73 7.40 2.88
C TRP A 26 3.64 5.93 2.40
N ALA A 27 2.67 5.59 1.56
CA ALA A 27 2.68 4.30 0.85
C ALA A 27 3.38 4.40 -0.50
N TYR A 28 4.21 3.44 -0.87
CA TYR A 28 4.97 3.55 -2.12
C TYR A 28 5.24 2.20 -2.75
N HIS A 29 4.94 2.16 -4.04
CA HIS A 29 5.56 1.27 -5.01
C HIS A 29 6.19 2.17 -6.08
N ALA A 30 6.91 1.61 -7.05
CA ALA A 30 7.55 2.45 -8.06
C ALA A 30 6.54 3.08 -9.04
N ILE A 31 6.82 4.33 -9.40
CA ILE A 31 6.01 5.10 -10.36
C ILE A 31 6.43 4.72 -11.78
N GLY A 32 5.52 4.09 -12.53
CA GLY A 32 5.78 3.66 -13.91
C GLY A 32 6.33 2.23 -14.03
N ASN A 33 6.08 1.64 -15.20
CA ASN A 33 6.48 0.26 -15.51
C ASN A 33 8.01 0.04 -15.52
N HIS A 34 8.80 1.05 -15.85
CA HIS A 34 10.26 0.92 -15.89
C HIS A 34 10.89 1.05 -14.51
N ALA A 35 10.41 2.00 -13.69
CA ALA A 35 11.01 2.31 -12.40
C ALA A 35 10.96 1.13 -11.44
N ARG A 36 9.89 0.31 -11.43
CA ARG A 36 9.84 -0.86 -10.53
C ARG A 36 10.99 -1.84 -10.70
N ALA A 37 11.52 -1.98 -11.92
CA ALA A 37 12.60 -2.91 -12.23
C ALA A 37 14.00 -2.33 -11.93
N THR A 38 14.12 -1.03 -11.70
CA THR A 38 15.42 -0.33 -11.60
C THR A 38 15.59 0.51 -10.35
N GLU A 39 14.50 1.06 -9.80
CA GLU A 39 14.48 1.77 -8.54
C GLU A 39 14.58 0.79 -7.37
N THR A 40 15.47 1.11 -6.44
CA THR A 40 15.75 0.25 -5.29
C THR A 40 14.92 0.64 -4.07
N VAL A 41 14.52 -0.36 -3.30
CA VAL A 41 13.93 -0.18 -1.97
C VAL A 41 15.02 0.41 -1.07
N PRO A 42 14.77 1.55 -0.41
CA PRO A 42 15.78 2.29 0.33
C PRO A 42 16.39 1.45 1.45
N GLY A 43 17.71 1.55 1.61
CA GLY A 43 18.46 0.76 2.58
C GLY A 43 18.68 -0.72 2.19
N THR A 44 18.32 -1.11 0.97
CA THR A 44 18.48 -2.48 0.47
C THR A 44 19.08 -2.51 -0.94
N SER A 45 19.42 -3.71 -1.43
CA SER A 45 19.77 -3.94 -2.84
C SER A 45 18.57 -4.46 -3.68
N LEU A 46 17.36 -4.47 -3.12
CA LEU A 46 16.16 -4.99 -3.77
C LEU A 46 15.54 -3.91 -4.67
N THR A 47 15.00 -4.30 -5.82
CA THR A 47 14.14 -3.45 -6.66
C THR A 47 12.67 -3.67 -6.32
N PHE A 48 11.80 -2.70 -6.60
CA PHE A 48 10.36 -2.80 -6.28
C PHE A 48 9.65 -3.95 -7.03
N LEU A 49 10.13 -4.31 -8.22
CA LEU A 49 9.90 -5.57 -8.90
C LEU A 49 11.16 -6.42 -8.71
N GLY A 50 11.10 -7.39 -7.80
CA GLY A 50 12.26 -8.15 -7.33
C GLY A 50 12.97 -8.97 -8.41
N ASN A 51 12.27 -9.28 -9.51
CA ASN A 51 12.84 -9.95 -10.68
C ASN A 51 13.84 -9.05 -11.44
N GLY A 52 13.77 -7.72 -11.27
CA GLY A 52 14.64 -6.76 -11.96
C GLY A 52 14.34 -6.57 -13.45
N ALA A 53 13.27 -7.18 -13.96
CA ALA A 53 12.84 -7.08 -15.35
C ALA A 53 11.31 -7.19 -15.46
N ASN A 54 10.75 -6.61 -16.52
CA ASN A 54 9.31 -6.69 -16.82
C ASN A 54 8.91 -7.95 -17.60
N GLU A 55 9.91 -8.68 -18.10
CA GLU A 55 9.74 -9.98 -18.75
C GLU A 55 10.22 -11.05 -17.77
N ILE A 56 9.33 -11.99 -17.43
CA ILE A 56 9.56 -13.00 -16.39
C ILE A 56 9.15 -14.36 -16.95
N GLY A 57 9.95 -15.41 -16.72
CA GLY A 57 9.62 -16.75 -17.19
C GLY A 57 8.35 -17.31 -16.56
N ASP A 58 7.61 -18.12 -17.30
CA ASP A 58 6.36 -18.75 -16.84
C ASP A 58 6.53 -19.71 -15.66
N ASN A 59 7.78 -20.12 -15.39
CA ASN A 59 8.16 -20.95 -14.25
C ASN A 59 8.67 -20.13 -13.05
N ASP A 60 8.83 -18.81 -13.20
CA ASP A 60 9.37 -17.93 -12.18
C ASP A 60 8.26 -17.34 -11.30
N THR A 61 8.60 -17.08 -10.04
CA THR A 61 7.74 -16.29 -9.14
C THR A 61 7.92 -14.81 -9.44
N VAL A 62 6.82 -14.09 -9.64
CA VAL A 62 6.86 -12.62 -9.72
C VAL A 62 6.88 -12.07 -8.29
N THR A 63 7.93 -11.32 -7.96
CA THR A 63 8.11 -10.75 -6.61
C THR A 63 7.89 -9.24 -6.64
N LEU A 64 6.97 -8.75 -5.82
CA LEU A 64 6.71 -7.32 -5.65
C LEU A 64 7.07 -6.87 -4.24
N TYR A 65 7.63 -5.67 -4.12
CA TYR A 65 7.85 -5.00 -2.84
C TYR A 65 7.03 -3.73 -2.75
N VAL A 66 6.53 -3.42 -1.56
CA VAL A 66 5.73 -2.22 -1.28
C VAL A 66 6.20 -1.64 0.05
N LEU A 67 6.38 -0.32 0.09
CA LEU A 67 6.61 0.42 1.31
C LEU A 67 5.31 0.98 1.83
N THR A 68 5.13 0.98 3.14
CA THR A 68 4.05 1.73 3.79
C THR A 68 4.60 2.58 4.92
N ALA A 69 3.85 3.61 5.31
CA ALA A 69 4.02 4.21 6.62
C ALA A 69 3.94 3.10 7.67
N HIS A 70 4.75 3.21 8.72
CA HIS A 70 4.58 2.33 9.87
C HIS A 70 3.22 2.60 10.52
N GLN A 71 2.43 1.55 10.78
CA GLN A 71 1.09 1.69 11.35
C GLN A 71 0.15 2.55 10.45
N PHE A 72 0.21 2.37 9.13
CA PHE A 72 -0.64 3.07 8.16
C PHE A 72 -2.15 2.89 8.41
N ALA A 73 -2.57 1.79 9.06
CA ALA A 73 -3.97 1.57 9.44
C ALA A 73 -4.27 1.97 10.91
N GLY A 74 -3.33 2.62 11.59
CA GLY A 74 -3.46 3.07 12.97
C GLY A 74 -3.72 1.91 13.93
N ARG A 75 -4.95 1.83 14.46
CA ARG A 75 -5.37 0.79 15.41
C ARG A 75 -5.91 -0.48 14.75
N MET A 76 -6.08 -0.47 13.43
CA MET A 76 -6.60 -1.61 12.68
C MET A 76 -5.48 -2.59 12.34
N ASP A 77 -5.84 -3.83 12.06
CA ASP A 77 -4.90 -4.81 11.51
C ASP A 77 -4.56 -4.45 10.06
N GLU A 78 -3.28 -4.47 9.74
CA GLU A 78 -2.74 -4.08 8.44
C GLU A 78 -2.61 -5.26 7.50
N GLN A 79 -3.09 -5.08 6.27
CA GLN A 79 -2.96 -6.07 5.21
C GLN A 79 -2.61 -5.37 3.90
N ILE A 80 -1.65 -5.93 3.16
CA ILE A 80 -1.41 -5.57 1.76
C ILE A 80 -1.92 -6.71 0.89
N HIS A 81 -2.66 -6.38 -0.14
CA HIS A 81 -3.07 -7.32 -1.17
C HIS A 81 -2.60 -6.84 -2.53
N VAL A 82 -2.37 -7.80 -3.42
CA VAL A 82 -2.22 -7.56 -4.85
C VAL A 82 -3.36 -8.26 -5.54
N ARG A 83 -4.10 -7.50 -6.35
CA ARG A 83 -4.95 -8.06 -7.38
C ARG A 83 -4.09 -8.32 -8.60
N TRP A 84 -3.90 -9.59 -8.93
CA TRP A 84 -3.16 -10.05 -10.10
C TRP A 84 -4.14 -10.52 -11.18
N TRP A 85 -4.02 -10.02 -12.40
CA TRP A 85 -4.75 -10.53 -13.55
C TRP A 85 -3.81 -11.34 -14.43
N ASP A 86 -4.15 -12.61 -14.63
CA ASP A 86 -3.34 -13.57 -15.38
C ASP A 86 -3.57 -13.54 -16.90
N GLY A 87 -4.32 -12.56 -17.40
CA GLY A 87 -4.80 -12.49 -18.78
C GLY A 87 -6.22 -13.06 -18.96
N ALA A 88 -6.72 -13.86 -18.02
CA ALA A 88 -8.04 -14.47 -18.08
C ALA A 88 -8.93 -14.14 -16.86
N ARG A 89 -8.37 -14.09 -15.65
CA ARG A 89 -9.11 -13.90 -14.39
C ARG A 89 -8.28 -13.20 -13.31
N PRO A 90 -8.95 -12.60 -12.30
CA PRO A 90 -8.26 -11.99 -11.18
C PRO A 90 -7.94 -13.01 -10.09
N HIS A 91 -6.80 -12.81 -9.44
CA HIS A 91 -6.34 -13.51 -8.25
C HIS A 91 -6.00 -12.48 -7.18
N TRP A 92 -6.30 -12.79 -5.92
CA TRP A 92 -5.93 -11.94 -4.78
C TRP A 92 -4.83 -12.61 -3.99
N ILE A 93 -3.67 -11.96 -3.90
CA ILE A 93 -2.51 -12.44 -3.17
C ILE A 93 -2.26 -11.51 -1.99
N MET A 94 -2.21 -12.08 -0.79
CA MET A 94 -1.87 -11.32 0.42
C MET A 94 -0.34 -11.19 0.53
N GLY A 95 0.13 -9.99 0.85
CA GLY A 95 1.52 -9.70 1.13
C GLY A 95 1.94 -10.11 2.54
N GLY A 96 3.21 -10.47 2.68
CA GLY A 96 3.86 -10.69 3.97
C GLY A 96 4.69 -9.49 4.38
N TRP A 97 4.66 -9.15 5.67
CA TRP A 97 5.61 -8.20 6.26
C TRP A 97 7.02 -8.79 6.23
N VAL A 98 8.02 -7.97 5.89
CA VAL A 98 9.43 -8.38 5.80
C VAL A 98 10.26 -7.79 6.94
N SER A 99 10.29 -6.46 7.03
CA SER A 99 11.11 -5.71 7.98
C SER A 99 10.65 -4.28 8.10
N ASN A 100 11.14 -3.59 9.13
CA ASN A 100 11.06 -2.12 9.19
C ASN A 100 12.27 -1.51 8.47
N ILE A 101 12.04 -0.40 7.76
CA ILE A 101 13.08 0.47 7.20
C ILE A 101 13.03 1.81 7.94
N VAL A 102 14.21 2.32 8.29
CA VAL A 102 14.34 3.62 8.96
C VAL A 102 15.03 4.59 8.01
N LEU A 103 14.35 5.68 7.70
CA LEU A 103 14.88 6.79 6.89
C LEU A 103 15.11 8.01 7.77
N ASN A 104 16.21 8.71 7.53
CA ASN A 104 16.57 9.97 8.16
C ASN A 104 17.26 10.87 7.11
N THR A 105 17.86 11.98 7.57
CA THR A 105 18.51 12.94 6.68
C THR A 105 19.73 12.40 5.93
N ASP A 106 20.36 11.32 6.42
CA ASP A 106 21.56 10.72 5.84
C ASP A 106 21.24 9.59 4.85
N ASN A 107 20.02 9.04 4.89
CA ASN A 107 19.57 7.94 4.03
C ASN A 107 18.15 8.16 3.49
N ARG A 108 17.93 9.33 2.88
CA ARG A 108 16.65 9.73 2.31
C ARG A 108 16.22 8.87 1.13
N PHE A 109 14.91 8.75 0.93
CA PHE A 109 14.26 8.21 -0.26
C PHE A 109 13.43 9.30 -0.93
N ARG A 110 13.73 9.61 -2.20
CA ARG A 110 13.10 10.71 -2.96
C ARG A 110 13.06 12.02 -2.17
N ASP A 111 14.22 12.39 -1.61
CA ASP A 111 14.43 13.58 -0.78
C ASP A 111 13.65 13.64 0.55
N LEU A 112 13.01 12.53 0.96
CA LEU A 112 12.32 12.40 2.25
C LEU A 112 13.02 11.41 3.22
N PRO A 113 12.93 11.62 4.54
CA PRO A 113 12.34 12.78 5.20
C PRO A 113 13.24 14.02 5.11
N ALA A 114 12.62 15.19 5.00
CA ALA A 114 13.34 16.48 5.02
C ALA A 114 14.01 16.76 6.37
N GLU A 115 13.43 16.26 7.47
CA GLU A 115 13.96 16.35 8.83
C GLU A 115 13.50 15.16 9.67
N GLY A 116 14.23 14.87 10.75
CA GLY A 116 13.89 13.79 11.68
C GLY A 116 14.09 12.39 11.11
N GLU A 117 13.36 11.44 11.70
CA GLU A 117 13.41 10.02 11.36
C GLU A 117 11.99 9.54 11.04
N VAL A 118 11.86 8.74 9.99
CA VAL A 118 10.60 8.10 9.59
C VAL A 118 10.82 6.60 9.50
N LYS A 119 9.89 5.87 10.09
CA LYS A 119 9.84 4.41 10.05
C LYS A 119 8.83 3.94 9.01
N LEU A 120 9.26 3.05 8.15
CA LEU A 120 8.48 2.41 7.10
C LEU A 120 8.39 0.91 7.33
N ASP A 121 7.35 0.29 6.80
CA ASP A 121 7.23 -1.16 6.71
C ASP A 121 7.48 -1.60 5.27
N LEU A 122 8.35 -2.61 5.11
CA LEU A 122 8.57 -3.29 3.85
C LEU A 122 7.68 -4.53 3.78
N TRP A 123 6.87 -4.60 2.74
CA TRP A 123 6.00 -5.73 2.42
C TRP A 123 6.50 -6.43 1.16
N LYS A 124 6.36 -7.75 1.12
CA LYS A 124 6.66 -8.60 -0.03
C LYS A 124 5.43 -9.35 -0.47
N ILE A 125 5.20 -9.39 -1.77
CA ILE A 125 4.15 -10.18 -2.38
C ILE A 125 4.79 -11.12 -3.40
N ASP A 126 4.55 -12.41 -3.22
CA ASP A 126 5.02 -13.47 -4.13
C ASP A 126 3.83 -14.00 -4.92
N ILE A 127 3.82 -13.74 -6.24
CA ILE A 127 2.82 -14.26 -7.17
C ILE A 127 3.41 -15.54 -7.78
N PRO A 128 2.88 -16.71 -7.42
CA PRO A 128 3.46 -17.96 -7.86
C PRO A 128 3.16 -18.24 -9.36
N PRO A 129 4.02 -19.01 -10.04
CA PRO A 129 3.89 -19.27 -11.49
C PRO A 129 2.58 -19.96 -11.88
N TRP A 130 1.96 -20.75 -10.98
CA TRP A 130 0.70 -21.45 -11.29
C TRP A 130 -0.54 -20.52 -11.42
N ILE A 131 -0.40 -19.23 -11.10
CA ILE A 131 -1.42 -18.19 -11.38
C ILE A 131 -0.97 -17.17 -12.42
N THR A 132 0.10 -17.44 -13.15
CA THR A 132 0.51 -16.61 -14.30
C THR A 132 0.15 -17.33 -15.60
N GLN A 133 0.05 -16.58 -16.70
CA GLN A 133 -0.05 -17.14 -18.05
C GLN A 133 0.90 -16.41 -18.98
N PRO A 134 1.47 -17.08 -20.00
CA PRO A 134 2.24 -16.40 -21.03
C PRO A 134 1.46 -15.24 -21.68
N GLY A 135 2.14 -14.11 -21.87
CA GLY A 135 1.55 -12.87 -22.37
C GLY A 135 1.47 -11.77 -21.31
N ASP A 136 0.63 -10.76 -21.56
CA ASP A 136 0.50 -9.61 -20.67
C ASP A 136 -0.40 -9.92 -19.47
N ASN A 137 0.18 -9.74 -18.29
CA ASN A 137 -0.46 -9.80 -16.99
C ASN A 137 -0.44 -8.40 -16.39
N PHE A 138 -1.33 -8.12 -15.44
CA PHE A 138 -1.35 -6.82 -14.78
C PHE A 138 -1.71 -6.91 -13.31
N TYR A 139 -1.33 -5.89 -12.56
CA TYR A 139 -1.61 -5.85 -11.13
C TYR A 139 -1.90 -4.48 -10.57
N ALA A 140 -2.66 -4.50 -9.49
CA ALA A 140 -2.89 -3.35 -8.62
C ALA A 140 -2.65 -3.74 -7.16
N ILE A 141 -2.21 -2.77 -6.35
CA ILE A 141 -1.89 -2.96 -4.94
C ILE A 141 -2.98 -2.33 -4.11
N GLN A 142 -3.54 -3.09 -3.17
CA GLN A 142 -4.52 -2.64 -2.21
C GLN A 142 -3.89 -2.64 -0.80
N LEU A 143 -3.97 -1.51 -0.12
CA LEU A 143 -3.73 -1.40 1.31
C LEU A 143 -5.08 -1.52 2.03
N LYS A 144 -5.12 -2.34 3.07
CA LYS A 144 -6.34 -2.61 3.81
C LYS A 144 -6.09 -2.55 5.31
N GLY A 145 -6.92 -1.77 6.01
CA GLY A 145 -7.07 -1.79 7.46
C GLY A 145 -8.34 -2.56 7.82
N CYS A 146 -8.20 -3.53 8.72
CA CYS A 146 -9.31 -4.35 9.20
C CYS A 146 -9.45 -4.23 10.72
N LEU A 147 -10.65 -3.91 11.22
CA LEU A 147 -10.96 -3.96 12.64
C LEU A 147 -12.41 -4.41 12.85
N GLN A 148 -12.63 -5.67 13.24
CA GLN A 148 -13.96 -6.25 13.41
C GLN A 148 -14.86 -5.99 12.18
N ASP A 149 -15.92 -5.19 12.34
CA ASP A 149 -16.88 -4.83 11.28
C ASP A 149 -16.47 -3.55 10.51
N GLN A 150 -15.26 -3.05 10.71
CA GLN A 150 -14.69 -1.91 10.00
C GLN A 150 -13.63 -2.38 9.01
N VAL A 151 -13.79 -1.98 7.77
CA VAL A 151 -12.81 -2.17 6.71
C VAL A 151 -12.58 -0.82 6.06
N GLU A 152 -11.33 -0.44 5.96
CA GLU A 152 -10.90 0.71 5.18
C GLU A 152 -9.86 0.24 4.17
N GLU A 153 -9.97 0.70 2.93
CA GLU A 153 -9.09 0.30 1.83
C GLU A 153 -8.64 1.49 1.00
N ARG A 154 -7.42 1.38 0.47
CA ARG A 154 -6.78 2.34 -0.43
C ARG A 154 -6.05 1.56 -1.52
N PHE A 155 -6.04 2.09 -2.73
CA PHE A 155 -5.41 1.43 -3.87
C PHE A 155 -4.24 2.25 -4.36
N LEU A 156 -3.04 1.67 -4.47
CA LEU A 156 -1.93 2.32 -5.19
C LEU A 156 -2.09 2.07 -6.69
N LEU A 157 -1.91 3.13 -7.48
CA LEU A 157 -2.11 3.11 -8.92
C LEU A 157 -0.82 3.48 -9.66
N ASN A 158 -0.57 2.86 -10.82
CA ASN A 158 0.58 3.19 -11.65
C ASN A 158 0.44 4.59 -12.30
N ARG A 159 -0.78 4.96 -12.68
CA ARG A 159 -1.10 6.26 -13.27
C ARG A 159 -2.42 6.80 -12.71
N ALA A 160 -2.58 8.12 -12.78
CA ALA A 160 -3.83 8.78 -12.40
C ALA A 160 -5.01 8.31 -13.26
N GLY A 161 -6.18 8.24 -12.64
CA GLY A 161 -7.47 7.91 -13.26
C GLY A 161 -8.60 8.31 -12.31
N GLY A 162 -9.81 8.46 -12.85
CA GLY A 162 -11.02 8.72 -12.05
C GLY A 162 -11.00 10.01 -11.20
N ASP A 163 -12.06 10.17 -10.41
CA ASP A 163 -12.33 11.40 -9.64
C ASP A 163 -11.83 11.31 -8.18
N PHE A 164 -11.41 10.13 -7.73
CA PHE A 164 -11.03 9.86 -6.33
C PHE A 164 -9.52 9.66 -6.13
N THR A 165 -8.71 10.00 -7.13
CA THR A 165 -7.25 9.91 -7.04
C THR A 165 -6.62 11.07 -6.29
N GLN A 166 -5.62 10.73 -5.48
CA GLN A 166 -4.74 11.66 -4.79
C GLN A 166 -3.28 11.27 -5.03
N THR A 167 -2.38 12.21 -4.82
CA THR A 167 -0.94 11.98 -4.88
C THR A 167 -0.36 12.15 -3.50
N ASN A 168 0.38 11.16 -3.02
CA ASN A 168 1.05 11.27 -1.73
C ASN A 168 2.38 12.03 -1.81
N ASN A 169 3.07 12.15 -0.68
CA ASN A 169 4.30 12.96 -0.58
C ASN A 169 5.49 12.41 -1.39
N LEU A 170 5.43 11.15 -1.84
CA LEU A 170 6.43 10.51 -2.69
C LEU A 170 6.07 10.58 -4.19
N GLY A 171 4.96 11.23 -4.54
CA GLY A 171 4.47 11.32 -5.91
C GLY A 171 3.69 10.08 -6.36
N GLN A 172 3.44 9.11 -5.47
CA GLN A 172 2.67 7.92 -5.78
C GLN A 172 1.17 8.25 -5.79
N ILE A 173 0.48 7.78 -6.84
CA ILE A 173 -0.97 7.91 -6.95
C ILE A 173 -1.65 6.86 -6.09
N TRP A 174 -2.66 7.27 -5.33
CA TRP A 174 -3.57 6.36 -4.66
C TRP A 174 -5.02 6.80 -4.79
N SER A 175 -5.95 5.85 -4.65
CA SER A 175 -7.39 6.09 -4.72
C SER A 175 -8.12 5.50 -3.53
N ALA A 176 -9.18 6.18 -3.09
CA ALA A 176 -10.11 5.66 -2.08
C ALA A 176 -11.16 4.70 -2.67
N SER A 177 -11.17 4.52 -4.00
CA SER A 177 -12.06 3.61 -4.70
C SER A 177 -11.28 2.66 -5.61
N GLU A 178 -11.87 1.51 -5.85
CA GLU A 178 -11.42 0.54 -6.84
C GLU A 178 -11.57 1.15 -8.25
N GLU A 179 -10.47 1.68 -8.78
CA GLU A 179 -10.34 2.25 -10.13
C GLU A 179 -9.34 1.41 -10.94
N PHE A 180 -9.65 0.13 -11.16
CA PHE A 180 -8.73 -0.85 -11.77
C PHE A 180 -8.81 -0.98 -13.29
N ASP A 181 -9.28 0.03 -14.01
CA ASP A 181 -9.40 -0.07 -15.47
C ASP A 181 -8.35 0.78 -16.16
N GLY A 182 -7.18 0.15 -16.32
CA GLY A 182 -6.06 0.65 -17.10
C GLY A 182 -5.07 1.45 -16.28
N GLN A 183 -5.25 1.64 -14.97
CA GLN A 183 -4.27 2.34 -14.13
C GLN A 183 -3.20 1.41 -13.54
N ASP A 184 -3.12 0.18 -14.05
CA ASP A 184 -2.34 -0.92 -13.48
C ASP A 184 -0.89 -0.97 -13.97
N TRP A 185 -0.10 -1.77 -13.27
CA TRP A 185 1.25 -2.14 -13.68
C TRP A 185 1.20 -3.41 -14.54
N THR A 186 1.86 -3.39 -15.71
CA THR A 186 1.86 -4.54 -16.65
C THR A 186 3.13 -5.36 -16.54
N ILE A 187 3.05 -6.69 -16.57
CA ILE A 187 4.20 -7.61 -16.62
C ILE A 187 3.98 -8.57 -17.78
N THR A 188 5.03 -8.86 -18.54
CA THR A 188 4.98 -9.85 -19.62
C THR A 188 5.57 -11.16 -19.11
N ILE A 189 4.78 -12.23 -19.19
CA ILE A 189 5.23 -13.58 -18.85
C ILE A 189 5.66 -14.27 -20.14
N THR A 190 6.90 -14.76 -20.17
CA THR A 190 7.47 -15.45 -21.32
C THR A 190 7.41 -16.97 -21.14
N PRO A 191 7.16 -17.76 -22.21
CA PRO A 191 7.29 -19.21 -22.16
C PRO A 191 8.70 -19.71 -21.82
#